data_AF-A0AAV4HE03-F1
#
_entry.id   AF-A0AAV4HE03-F1
#
_cell.length_a   1.000
_cell.length_b   1.000
_cell.length_c   1.000
_cell.angle_alpha   90.00
_cell.angle_beta   90.00
_cell.angle_gamma   90.00
#
_symmetry.space_group_name_H-M   'P 1'
#
loop_
_entity.id
_entity.type
_entity.pdbx_description
1 polymer ?
#
loop_
_entity_poly.entity_id
_entity_poly.type
_entity_poly.pdbx_seq_one_letter_code
_entity_poly.pdbx_strand_id
1 'polypeptide(L)'
;MEPYDDLSRLHILDEATVLYYLKTRYFADKCYTFLGDVLVALNPNKNLHIYDKEYHERYGLDSLEISHTSTQPPSLSLTSKQPHIFWTAQQSYLNLVQTQTNQCVLEVNNVLTILAAILHLTNISFQESGDGADSVTVNDEEALASGASLLCVDMTSLQDALISNTISVRGEDVKQMKKLHQAHDGRDALAKTLYSRLFGWIVSHINDNLAQDESNWENTRTLSILDFAGFERFQRNTLDQLCINVANERLHSFFCHHIFTMEQQDLEAQGVKAELVEFKDNQKLIDLFFQKRQGLFYLLDEESSFPQATDSSFVAKLNSACASNDHFLPVRSQAHGFTIVHYAGQVLYDARGMLERNRDRLGPHLESTILNSTNEMVKLLFTTKEPTTGSYSRSFSAMRTRSNLPHVTTNLKESVDKLRSSKLSSNGANDKDKYFVSRYFRKSLSELVGKLDKSKPWFVRCVRPNAKSLPGTFNDALVTSQLRYNGLLEIAKIRRDGFPIRLSFHDFLQKYKDIWTSKDDCLDEQRWKVEKLLNTVGTRGWALGHSMVFLQHSAQEKLSERLDLIRKRRLKEQERKLQEEIKRKRAEETARMAKTRNVGVDGVVVKRETIQ
;
A
#
# COMPACT_ATOMS: atom_id res chain seq x y z
N MET A 1 -15.00 -23.70 -1.26
CA MET A 1 -14.30 -22.85 -2.24
C MET A 1 -14.33 -23.57 -3.57
N GLU A 2 -14.73 -22.87 -4.62
CA GLU A 2 -14.55 -23.37 -5.98
C GLU A 2 -13.03 -23.45 -6.26
N PRO A 3 -12.56 -24.38 -7.10
CA PRO A 3 -11.13 -24.54 -7.42
C PRO A 3 -10.49 -23.30 -8.06
N TYR A 4 -11.29 -22.29 -8.42
CA TYR A 4 -10.87 -21.04 -9.05
C TYR A 4 -10.89 -19.83 -8.10
N ASP A 5 -11.20 -20.04 -6.81
CA ASP A 5 -11.08 -19.01 -5.78
C ASP A 5 -9.62 -18.75 -5.39
N ASP A 6 -8.74 -19.70 -5.67
CA ASP A 6 -7.31 -19.64 -5.43
C ASP A 6 -6.54 -20.12 -6.66
N LEU A 7 -6.00 -19.17 -7.42
CA LEU A 7 -5.32 -19.42 -8.69
C LEU A 7 -4.03 -20.22 -8.52
N SER A 8 -3.46 -20.29 -7.30
CA SER A 8 -2.29 -21.15 -7.04
C SER A 8 -2.58 -22.64 -7.20
N ARG A 9 -3.86 -22.99 -7.28
CA ARG A 9 -4.36 -24.36 -7.46
C ARG A 9 -4.51 -24.75 -8.93
N LEU A 10 -4.22 -23.84 -9.87
CA LEU A 10 -4.30 -24.10 -11.30
C LEU A 10 -3.15 -24.97 -11.79
N HIS A 11 -3.46 -25.88 -12.72
CA HIS A 11 -2.51 -26.85 -13.26
C HIS A 11 -1.47 -26.22 -14.21
N ILE A 12 -1.80 -25.06 -14.79
CA ILE A 12 -0.93 -24.25 -15.65
C ILE A 12 -1.02 -22.82 -15.11
N LEU A 13 0.12 -22.29 -14.66
CA LEU A 13 0.23 -20.95 -14.06
C LEU A 13 1.12 -20.07 -14.93
N ASP A 14 0.68 -19.85 -16.18
CA ASP A 14 1.29 -18.88 -17.09
C ASP A 14 0.48 -17.58 -17.13
N GLU A 15 1.07 -16.55 -17.73
CA GLU A 15 0.47 -15.21 -17.82
C GLU A 15 -0.92 -15.26 -18.50
N ALA A 16 -1.08 -16.11 -19.52
CA ALA A 16 -2.34 -16.26 -20.26
C ALA A 16 -3.44 -16.92 -19.41
N THR A 17 -3.08 -17.91 -18.59
CA THR A 17 -4.03 -18.68 -17.77
C THR A 17 -4.47 -17.87 -16.55
N VAL A 18 -3.54 -17.21 -15.86
CA VAL A 18 -3.87 -16.31 -14.75
C VAL A 18 -4.76 -15.16 -15.24
N LEU A 19 -4.42 -14.58 -16.39
CA LEU A 19 -5.23 -13.54 -17.02
C LEU A 19 -6.64 -14.03 -17.36
N TYR A 20 -6.77 -15.22 -17.95
CA TYR A 20 -8.05 -15.80 -18.31
C TYR A 20 -8.98 -15.98 -17.09
N TYR A 21 -8.47 -16.51 -15.98
CA TYR A 21 -9.28 -16.73 -14.78
C TYR A 21 -9.61 -15.46 -14.01
N LEU A 22 -8.67 -14.51 -13.90
CA LEU A 22 -8.93 -13.19 -13.32
C LEU A 22 -9.99 -12.45 -14.14
N LYS A 23 -9.90 -12.51 -15.48
CA LYS A 23 -10.87 -11.90 -16.41
C LYS A 23 -12.26 -12.55 -16.27
N THR A 24 -12.32 -13.88 -16.21
CA THR A 24 -13.59 -14.63 -16.05
C THR A 24 -14.29 -14.27 -14.74
N ARG A 25 -13.54 -14.17 -13.63
CA ARG A 25 -14.09 -13.82 -12.31
C ARG A 25 -14.51 -12.36 -12.22
N TYR A 26 -13.74 -11.47 -12.84
CA TYR A 26 -14.08 -10.05 -12.93
C TYR A 26 -15.40 -9.81 -13.67
N PHE A 27 -15.63 -10.50 -14.78
CA PHE A 27 -16.92 -10.42 -15.50
C PHE A 27 -18.08 -11.10 -14.75
N ALA A 28 -17.78 -11.91 -13.72
CA ALA A 28 -18.76 -12.48 -12.80
C ALA A 28 -18.91 -11.66 -11.51
N ASP A 29 -18.40 -10.43 -11.46
CA ASP A 29 -18.44 -9.50 -10.30
C ASP A 29 -17.76 -10.04 -9.02
N LYS A 30 -16.93 -11.08 -9.16
CA LYS A 30 -16.09 -11.62 -8.09
C LYS A 30 -14.74 -10.92 -8.10
N CYS A 31 -14.67 -9.78 -7.43
CA CYS A 31 -13.52 -8.88 -7.47
C CYS A 31 -12.31 -9.34 -6.65
N TYR A 32 -12.45 -10.36 -5.81
CA TYR A 32 -11.39 -10.90 -4.99
C TYR A 32 -11.06 -12.34 -5.39
N THR A 33 -9.77 -12.63 -5.58
CA THR A 33 -9.27 -13.95 -5.97
C THR A 33 -7.97 -14.23 -5.24
N PHE A 34 -7.83 -15.37 -4.58
CA PHE A 34 -6.58 -15.78 -3.97
C PHE A 34 -5.56 -16.25 -5.03
N LEU A 35 -4.28 -16.11 -4.71
CA LEU A 35 -3.13 -16.70 -5.39
C LEU A 35 -2.16 -17.15 -4.30
N GLY A 36 -2.47 -18.27 -3.66
CA GLY A 36 -1.78 -18.74 -2.45
C GLY A 36 -2.14 -17.86 -1.25
N ASP A 37 -1.14 -17.25 -0.64
CA ASP A 37 -1.24 -16.30 0.48
C ASP A 37 -1.55 -14.85 0.03
N VAL A 38 -1.60 -14.59 -1.28
CA VAL A 38 -1.86 -13.26 -1.85
C VAL A 38 -3.33 -13.16 -2.25
N LEU A 39 -4.01 -12.08 -1.83
CA LEU A 39 -5.34 -11.74 -2.32
C LEU A 39 -5.23 -10.74 -3.48
N VAL A 40 -5.66 -11.13 -4.67
CA VAL A 40 -5.77 -10.29 -5.85
C VAL A 40 -7.14 -9.63 -5.85
N ALA A 41 -7.17 -8.30 -5.66
CA ALA A 41 -8.36 -7.47 -5.71
C ALA A 41 -8.41 -6.67 -7.02
N LEU A 42 -9.38 -6.99 -7.88
CA LEU A 42 -9.66 -6.27 -9.11
C LEU A 42 -10.73 -5.21 -8.85
N ASN A 43 -10.38 -3.94 -9.02
CA ASN A 43 -11.34 -2.86 -8.79
C ASN A 43 -12.53 -2.98 -9.77
N PRO A 44 -13.78 -3.16 -9.29
CA PRO A 44 -14.95 -3.27 -10.13
C PRO A 44 -15.20 -2.01 -10.96
N ASN A 45 -14.75 -0.83 -10.51
CA ASN A 45 -15.08 0.49 -11.07
C ASN A 45 -16.60 0.71 -11.27
N LYS A 46 -17.40 -0.03 -10.51
CA LYS A 46 -18.85 0.07 -10.41
C LYS A 46 -19.23 -0.31 -8.99
N ASN A 47 -20.36 0.21 -8.55
CA ASN A 47 -20.86 -0.14 -7.23
C ASN A 47 -21.28 -1.61 -7.24
N LEU A 48 -20.73 -2.39 -6.30
CA LEU A 48 -21.20 -3.75 -6.05
C LEU A 48 -22.17 -3.66 -4.88
N HIS A 49 -23.30 -4.36 -4.99
CA HIS A 49 -24.37 -4.43 -3.99
C HIS A 49 -23.97 -5.24 -2.74
N ILE A 50 -22.76 -4.98 -2.23
CA ILE A 50 -22.15 -5.60 -1.04
C ILE A 50 -22.05 -4.59 0.11
N TYR A 51 -22.53 -3.35 -0.09
CA TYR A 51 -22.54 -2.23 0.86
C TYR A 51 -23.93 -1.58 1.03
N ASP A 52 -24.98 -2.31 0.64
CA ASP A 52 -26.33 -1.78 0.46
C ASP A 52 -27.16 -1.69 1.75
N LYS A 53 -28.32 -1.04 1.62
CA LYS A 53 -29.32 -0.78 2.66
C LYS A 53 -29.72 -2.02 3.47
N GLU A 54 -29.72 -3.21 2.86
CA GLU A 54 -30.02 -4.49 3.53
C GLU A 54 -28.97 -4.88 4.61
N TYR A 55 -27.70 -4.51 4.42
CA TYR A 55 -26.64 -4.63 5.42
C TYR A 55 -26.69 -3.51 6.48
N HIS A 56 -27.18 -2.32 6.10
CA HIS A 56 -27.40 -1.17 6.99
C HIS A 56 -28.58 -1.42 7.94
N GLU A 57 -29.69 -1.96 7.45
CA GLU A 57 -30.90 -2.31 8.21
C GLU A 57 -30.64 -3.42 9.23
N ARG A 58 -29.67 -4.32 8.98
CA ARG A 58 -29.18 -5.32 9.95
C ARG A 58 -28.59 -4.71 11.24
N TYR A 59 -28.22 -3.43 11.20
CA TYR A 59 -27.70 -2.62 12.31
C TYR A 59 -28.62 -1.42 12.63
N GLY A 60 -29.83 -1.36 12.06
CA GLY A 60 -30.81 -0.29 12.28
C GLY A 60 -31.50 -0.37 13.65
N LEU A 61 -31.96 0.80 14.14
CA LEU A 61 -32.55 1.03 15.46
C LEU A 61 -33.83 0.22 15.76
N ASP A 62 -34.54 -0.28 14.75
CA ASP A 62 -35.80 -1.03 14.89
C ASP A 62 -35.64 -2.42 15.55
N SER A 63 -34.40 -2.85 15.79
CA SER A 63 -34.09 -4.15 16.44
C SER A 63 -33.87 -4.06 17.95
N LEU A 64 -34.17 -2.93 18.58
CA LEU A 64 -34.13 -2.75 20.05
C LEU A 64 -35.53 -2.98 20.65
N GLU A 65 -35.78 -4.17 21.22
CA GLU A 65 -36.88 -4.35 22.16
C GLU A 65 -36.58 -3.54 23.44
N ILE A 66 -37.23 -2.38 23.58
CA ILE A 66 -37.19 -1.58 24.81
C ILE A 66 -38.17 -2.19 25.81
N SER A 67 -37.66 -3.00 26.75
CA SER A 67 -38.46 -3.50 27.87
C SER A 67 -38.68 -2.37 28.90
N HIS A 68 -39.86 -1.77 28.88
CA HIS A 68 -40.26 -0.71 29.81
C HIS A 68 -40.68 -1.23 31.19
N THR A 69 -39.87 -2.06 31.87
CA THR A 69 -40.13 -2.41 33.28
C THR A 69 -38.85 -2.85 34.00
N SER A 70 -38.04 -1.91 34.48
CA SER A 70 -37.19 -2.09 35.68
C SER A 70 -36.45 -0.78 36.02
N THR A 71 -36.42 -0.41 37.30
CA THR A 71 -35.73 0.77 37.84
C THR A 71 -34.20 0.59 37.96
N GLN A 72 -33.57 0.00 36.95
CA GLN A 72 -32.11 -0.03 36.79
C GLN A 72 -31.73 0.31 35.34
N PRO A 73 -30.57 0.96 35.10
CA PRO A 73 -30.10 1.21 33.74
C PRO A 73 -29.95 -0.13 32.99
N PRO A 74 -30.32 -0.20 31.70
CA PRO A 74 -30.26 -1.45 30.95
C PRO A 74 -28.80 -1.92 30.87
N SER A 75 -28.50 -3.06 31.48
CA SER A 75 -27.25 -3.78 31.19
C SER A 75 -27.41 -4.46 29.83
N LEU A 76 -26.76 -3.89 28.82
CA LEU A 76 -26.71 -4.48 27.48
C LEU A 76 -25.86 -5.77 27.54
N SER A 77 -26.55 -6.91 27.53
CA SER A 77 -25.94 -8.22 27.29
C SER A 77 -25.28 -8.21 25.91
N LEU A 78 -23.94 -8.27 25.88
CA LEU A 78 -23.15 -8.57 24.69
C LEU A 78 -23.43 -10.00 24.25
N THR A 79 -24.38 -10.22 23.35
CA THR A 79 -24.40 -11.45 22.56
C THR A 79 -25.06 -11.23 21.20
N SER A 80 -24.24 -11.05 20.15
CA SER A 80 -24.34 -11.77 18.85
C SER A 80 -23.90 -11.01 17.60
N LYS A 81 -23.52 -9.72 17.64
CA LYS A 81 -23.18 -8.99 16.40
C LYS A 81 -21.69 -8.70 16.26
N GLN A 82 -21.16 -8.93 15.05
CA GLN A 82 -19.76 -8.69 14.70
C GLN A 82 -19.47 -7.18 14.55
N PRO A 83 -18.20 -6.75 14.73
CA PRO A 83 -17.81 -5.34 14.70
C PRO A 83 -18.06 -4.67 13.34
N HIS A 84 -18.65 -3.47 13.32
CA HIS A 84 -18.96 -2.69 12.11
C HIS A 84 -19.00 -1.18 12.40
N ILE A 85 -18.69 -0.31 11.42
CA ILE A 85 -18.64 1.17 11.59
C ILE A 85 -19.99 1.78 12.03
N PHE A 86 -21.10 1.13 11.68
CA PHE A 86 -22.45 1.51 12.12
C PHE A 86 -22.69 1.27 13.61
N TRP A 87 -21.98 0.33 14.26
CA TRP A 87 -22.04 0.15 15.71
C TRP A 87 -21.44 1.37 16.43
N THR A 88 -20.31 1.89 15.95
CA THR A 88 -19.65 3.08 16.53
C THR A 88 -20.51 4.34 16.43
N ALA A 89 -21.21 4.53 15.31
CA ALA A 89 -22.16 5.65 15.12
C ALA A 89 -23.41 5.52 16.02
N GLN A 90 -23.90 4.29 16.22
CA GLN A 90 -25.04 4.01 17.11
C GLN A 90 -24.69 4.24 18.59
N GLN A 91 -23.51 3.83 19.04
CA GLN A 91 -23.06 4.03 20.43
C GLN A 91 -22.80 5.51 20.75
N SER A 92 -22.33 6.30 19.79
CA SER A 92 -22.11 7.75 19.98
C SER A 92 -23.43 8.53 20.07
N TYR A 93 -24.47 8.13 19.35
CA TYR A 93 -25.82 8.70 19.48
C TYR A 93 -26.54 8.26 20.78
N LEU A 94 -26.43 6.98 21.19
CA LEU A 94 -27.05 6.50 22.42
C LEU A 94 -26.44 7.14 23.67
N ASN A 95 -25.13 7.39 23.68
CA ASN A 95 -24.46 8.11 24.76
C ASN A 95 -24.86 9.58 24.85
N LEU A 96 -25.07 10.29 23.72
CA LEU A 96 -25.62 11.66 23.70
C LEU A 96 -26.97 11.74 24.42
N VAL A 97 -27.86 10.77 24.17
CA VAL A 97 -29.21 10.74 24.73
C VAL A 97 -29.22 10.34 26.21
N GLN A 98 -28.33 9.42 26.63
CA GLN A 98 -28.27 8.93 28.01
C GLN A 98 -27.56 9.87 28.98
N THR A 99 -26.52 10.60 28.57
CA THR A 99 -25.70 11.38 29.52
C THR A 99 -26.08 12.85 29.64
N GLN A 100 -26.93 13.39 28.74
CA GLN A 100 -27.36 14.80 28.73
C GLN A 100 -26.17 15.80 28.77
N THR A 101 -25.01 15.40 28.26
CA THR A 101 -23.81 16.25 28.17
C THR A 101 -23.42 16.51 26.71
N ASN A 102 -22.99 17.74 26.43
CA ASN A 102 -22.65 18.21 25.09
C ASN A 102 -21.57 17.35 24.43
N GLN A 103 -21.78 17.05 23.15
CA GLN A 103 -20.81 16.38 22.28
C GLN A 103 -19.88 17.41 21.62
N CYS A 104 -18.63 16.99 21.38
CA CYS A 104 -17.60 17.81 20.78
C CYS A 104 -17.80 17.93 19.26
N VAL A 105 -17.96 19.17 18.80
CA VAL A 105 -17.92 19.57 17.39
C VAL A 105 -16.46 19.93 17.09
N LEU A 106 -15.83 19.27 16.12
CA LEU A 106 -14.59 19.75 15.52
C LEU A 106 -14.76 21.25 15.19
N GLU A 107 -13.76 22.11 15.42
CA GLU A 107 -13.77 23.48 14.87
C GLU A 107 -13.58 23.42 13.33
N VAL A 108 -14.49 22.75 12.62
CA VAL A 108 -14.53 22.62 11.17
C VAL A 108 -14.48 24.01 10.52
N ASN A 109 -15.07 25.02 11.19
CA ASN A 109 -15.04 26.39 10.73
C ASN A 109 -13.62 26.95 10.60
N ASN A 110 -12.71 26.68 11.53
CA ASN A 110 -11.33 27.16 11.42
C ASN A 110 -10.56 26.41 10.33
N VAL A 111 -10.79 25.11 10.19
CA VAL A 111 -10.24 24.31 9.07
C VAL A 111 -10.72 24.88 7.72
N LEU A 112 -12.02 25.09 7.56
CA LEU A 112 -12.62 25.65 6.34
C LEU A 112 -12.15 27.09 6.08
N THR A 113 -11.99 27.90 7.12
CA THR A 113 -11.49 29.28 7.02
C THR A 113 -10.05 29.30 6.51
N ILE A 114 -9.17 28.44 7.04
CA ILE A 114 -7.79 28.34 6.57
C ILE A 114 -7.73 27.80 5.13
N LEU A 115 -8.59 26.83 4.78
CA LEU A 115 -8.69 26.34 3.40
C LEU A 115 -9.18 27.42 2.43
N ALA A 116 -10.19 28.20 2.82
CA ALA A 116 -10.66 29.34 2.05
C ALA A 116 -9.56 30.40 1.90
N ALA A 117 -8.82 30.68 2.97
CA ALA A 117 -7.67 31.58 2.92
C ALA A 117 -6.62 31.12 1.91
N ILE A 118 -6.29 29.81 1.88
CA ILE A 118 -5.36 29.24 0.91
C ILE A 118 -5.86 29.47 -0.53
N LEU A 119 -7.15 29.27 -0.80
CA LEU A 119 -7.72 29.52 -2.13
C LEU A 119 -7.61 30.99 -2.54
N HIS A 120 -7.94 31.92 -1.64
CA HIS A 120 -7.78 33.35 -1.90
C HIS A 120 -6.31 33.74 -2.09
N LEU A 121 -5.39 33.19 -1.29
CA LEU A 121 -3.95 33.40 -1.47
C LEU A 121 -3.48 32.99 -2.86
N THR A 122 -3.97 31.85 -3.39
CA THR A 122 -3.55 31.38 -4.73
C THR A 122 -4.05 32.25 -5.89
N ASN A 123 -5.10 33.06 -5.66
CA ASN A 123 -5.62 34.00 -6.65
C ASN A 123 -4.80 35.31 -6.71
N ILE A 124 -3.95 35.60 -5.71
CA ILE A 124 -3.11 36.79 -5.72
C ILE A 124 -2.18 36.75 -6.94
N SER A 125 -2.33 37.75 -7.81
CA SER A 125 -1.49 37.93 -8.99
C SER A 125 -0.52 39.12 -8.81
N PHE A 126 0.62 39.04 -9.49
CA PHE A 126 1.70 40.01 -9.39
C PHE A 126 2.01 40.59 -10.77
N GLN A 127 2.47 41.85 -10.81
CA GLN A 127 2.92 42.52 -12.02
C GLN A 127 4.25 43.28 -11.79
N GLU A 128 5.06 43.40 -12.83
CA GLU A 128 6.28 44.20 -12.80
C GLU A 128 5.91 45.68 -12.84
N SER A 129 6.52 46.49 -11.98
CA SER A 129 6.29 47.93 -11.96
C SER A 129 7.00 48.58 -13.17
N GLY A 130 6.30 49.44 -13.92
CA GLY A 130 6.81 50.04 -15.16
C GLY A 130 8.00 50.99 -15.00
N ASP A 131 8.34 51.38 -13.77
CA ASP A 131 9.43 52.33 -13.46
C ASP A 131 10.77 51.62 -13.25
N GLY A 132 11.34 51.04 -14.32
CA GLY A 132 12.79 50.82 -14.53
C GLY A 132 13.63 50.09 -13.45
N ALA A 133 13.02 49.60 -12.38
CA ALA A 133 13.65 48.90 -11.27
C ALA A 133 12.93 47.57 -11.08
N ASP A 134 13.71 46.49 -10.92
CA ASP A 134 13.32 45.12 -10.55
C ASP A 134 12.36 45.12 -9.33
N SER A 135 11.11 45.51 -9.53
CA SER A 135 10.13 45.75 -8.47
C SER A 135 8.76 45.21 -8.89
N VAL A 136 8.08 44.60 -7.92
CA VAL A 136 6.83 43.86 -8.13
C VAL A 136 5.72 44.49 -7.30
N THR A 137 4.54 44.59 -7.90
CA THR A 137 3.32 45.04 -7.23
C THR A 137 2.25 43.96 -7.29
N VAL A 138 1.31 44.00 -6.34
CA VAL A 138 0.13 43.13 -6.35
C VAL A 138 -0.88 43.70 -7.31
N ASN A 139 -1.44 42.86 -8.18
CA ASN A 139 -2.44 43.25 -9.18
C ASN A 139 -3.88 43.00 -8.69
N ASP A 140 -4.07 42.00 -7.82
CA ASP A 140 -5.38 41.65 -7.25
C ASP A 140 -5.44 41.95 -5.75
N GLU A 141 -5.89 43.16 -5.41
CA GLU A 141 -6.03 43.61 -4.01
C GLU A 141 -7.20 42.92 -3.28
N GLU A 142 -8.23 42.43 -4.00
CA GLU A 142 -9.40 41.79 -3.40
C GLU A 142 -9.05 40.38 -2.88
N ALA A 143 -8.31 39.61 -3.67
CA ALA A 143 -7.78 38.31 -3.25
C ALA A 143 -6.84 38.44 -2.05
N LEU A 144 -5.97 39.47 -2.06
CA LEU A 144 -5.07 39.80 -0.95
C LEU A 144 -5.85 40.18 0.31
N ALA A 145 -6.85 41.06 0.20
CA ALA A 145 -7.69 41.48 1.32
C ALA A 145 -8.46 40.30 1.93
N SER A 146 -9.04 39.45 1.07
CA SER A 146 -9.76 38.24 1.50
C SER A 146 -8.82 37.26 2.22
N GLY A 147 -7.64 37.00 1.66
CA GLY A 147 -6.63 36.13 2.27
C GLY A 147 -6.13 36.68 3.62
N ALA A 148 -5.84 37.97 3.70
CA ALA A 148 -5.42 38.64 4.93
C ALA A 148 -6.50 38.59 6.01
N SER A 149 -7.76 38.88 5.64
CA SER A 149 -8.90 38.84 6.55
C SER A 149 -9.15 37.43 7.11
N LEU A 150 -9.12 36.40 6.26
CA LEU A 150 -9.36 35.01 6.69
C LEU A 150 -8.22 34.45 7.55
N LEU A 151 -6.97 34.86 7.27
CA LEU A 151 -5.82 34.54 8.13
C LEU A 151 -5.73 35.44 9.36
N CYS A 152 -6.59 36.46 9.47
CA CYS A 152 -6.57 37.49 10.50
C CYS A 152 -5.19 38.13 10.67
N VAL A 153 -4.52 38.45 9.55
CA VAL A 153 -3.26 39.19 9.51
C VAL A 153 -3.46 40.57 8.89
N ASP A 154 -2.55 41.49 9.17
CA ASP A 154 -2.58 42.80 8.56
C ASP A 154 -2.29 42.71 7.04
N MET A 155 -3.17 43.31 6.23
CA MET A 155 -3.09 43.26 4.77
C MET A 155 -1.80 43.91 4.25
N THR A 156 -1.40 45.05 4.80
CA THR A 156 -0.21 45.77 4.34
C THR A 156 1.08 45.01 4.66
N SER A 157 1.13 44.37 5.82
CA SER A 157 2.23 43.51 6.24
C SER A 157 2.33 42.27 5.36
N LEU A 158 1.20 41.64 5.03
CA LEU A 158 1.16 40.49 4.12
C LEU A 158 1.61 40.87 2.71
N GLN A 159 1.16 42.01 2.20
CA GLN A 159 1.60 42.55 0.91
C GLN A 159 3.10 42.77 0.88
N ASP A 160 3.63 43.47 1.89
CA ASP A 160 5.06 43.76 2.02
C ASP A 160 5.90 42.49 2.10
N ALA A 161 5.46 41.50 2.87
CA ALA A 161 6.14 40.22 2.98
C ALA A 161 6.10 39.40 1.68
N LEU A 162 5.07 39.57 0.84
CA LEU A 162 4.95 38.91 -0.46
C LEU A 162 5.87 39.55 -1.51
N ILE A 163 5.98 40.88 -1.55
CA ILE A 163 6.72 41.62 -2.61
C ILE A 163 8.14 42.02 -2.23
N SER A 164 8.53 41.90 -0.96
CA SER A 164 9.86 42.33 -0.49
C SER A 164 10.51 41.33 0.49
N ASN A 165 11.83 41.37 0.54
CA ASN A 165 12.64 40.72 1.57
C ASN A 165 13.26 41.77 2.48
N THR A 166 13.31 41.49 3.77
CA THR A 166 14.05 42.32 4.73
C THR A 166 15.39 41.64 5.01
N ILE A 167 16.49 42.30 4.67
CA ILE A 167 17.84 41.81 4.91
C ILE A 167 18.48 42.67 5.99
N SER A 168 18.79 42.08 7.14
CA SER A 168 19.53 42.76 8.20
C SER A 168 21.02 42.80 7.85
N VAL A 169 21.50 43.96 7.39
CA VAL A 169 22.92 44.20 7.10
C VAL A 169 23.48 45.14 8.16
N ARG A 170 24.47 44.68 8.94
CA ARG A 170 25.14 45.48 9.99
C ARG A 170 24.19 46.08 11.05
N GLY A 171 23.07 45.42 11.31
CA GLY A 171 22.07 45.87 12.30
C GLY A 171 21.00 46.81 11.74
N GLU A 172 21.05 47.15 10.45
CA GLU A 172 20.00 47.88 9.74
C GLU A 172 19.20 46.93 8.85
N ASP A 173 17.88 47.03 8.92
CA ASP A 173 16.96 46.25 8.10
C ASP A 173 16.75 46.94 6.75
N VAL A 174 17.36 46.39 5.70
CA VAL A 174 17.23 46.90 4.34
C VAL A 174 16.13 46.15 3.61
N LYS A 175 15.12 46.87 3.12
CA LYS A 175 14.03 46.32 2.29
C LYS A 175 14.50 46.18 0.85
N GLN A 176 14.60 44.94 0.37
CA GLN A 176 14.92 44.62 -1.02
C GLN A 176 13.66 44.11 -1.72
N MET A 177 13.31 44.70 -2.86
CA MET A 177 12.17 44.25 -3.65
C MET A 177 12.46 42.89 -4.31
N LYS A 178 11.45 42.02 -4.35
CA LYS A 178 11.52 40.72 -5.00
C LYS A 178 11.27 40.86 -6.50
N LYS A 179 11.80 39.89 -7.26
CA LYS A 179 11.46 39.69 -8.67
C LYS A 179 10.10 38.99 -8.81
N LEU A 180 9.49 39.08 -9.99
CA LEU A 180 8.15 38.54 -10.25
C LEU A 180 8.02 37.06 -9.85
N HIS A 181 8.96 36.22 -10.28
CA HIS A 181 8.97 34.80 -9.93
C HIS A 181 9.12 34.56 -8.42
N GLN A 182 9.94 35.35 -7.72
CA GLN A 182 10.15 35.21 -6.26
C GLN A 182 8.89 35.57 -5.45
N ALA A 183 8.07 36.51 -5.95
CA ALA A 183 6.79 36.83 -5.35
C ALA A 183 5.79 35.68 -5.52
N HIS A 184 5.72 35.08 -6.71
CA HIS A 184 4.93 33.86 -6.96
C HIS A 184 5.39 32.69 -6.07
N ASP A 185 6.70 32.45 -5.99
CA ASP A 185 7.27 31.38 -5.18
C ASP A 185 6.95 31.58 -3.69
N GLY A 186 7.04 32.82 -3.19
CA GLY A 186 6.70 33.16 -1.80
C GLY A 186 5.22 32.93 -1.46
N ARG A 187 4.30 33.30 -2.37
CA ARG A 187 2.86 33.03 -2.25
C ARG A 187 2.58 31.52 -2.21
N ASP A 188 3.17 30.77 -3.14
CA ASP A 188 2.95 29.33 -3.26
C ASP A 188 3.55 28.56 -2.07
N ALA A 189 4.71 29.00 -1.57
CA ALA A 189 5.31 28.47 -0.35
C ALA A 189 4.40 28.68 0.85
N LEU A 190 3.84 29.89 1.04
CA LEU A 190 2.90 30.19 2.13
C LEU A 190 1.66 29.28 2.08
N ALA A 191 1.04 29.13 0.90
CA ALA A 191 -0.10 28.26 0.70
C ALA A 191 0.21 26.79 1.04
N LYS A 192 1.34 26.27 0.56
CA LYS A 192 1.79 24.90 0.86
C LYS A 192 2.09 24.71 2.35
N THR A 193 2.76 25.66 2.99
CA THR A 193 3.07 25.60 4.42
C THR A 193 1.81 25.60 5.29
N LEU A 194 0.84 26.47 4.98
CA LEU A 194 -0.47 26.49 5.65
C LEU A 194 -1.19 25.14 5.53
N TYR A 195 -1.28 24.61 4.30
CA TYR A 195 -1.94 23.33 4.04
C TYR A 195 -1.24 22.18 4.76
N SER A 196 0.09 22.08 4.67
CA SER A 196 0.87 21.01 5.28
C SER A 196 0.77 21.03 6.81
N ARG A 197 0.83 22.21 7.43
CA ARG A 197 0.72 22.35 8.89
C ARG A 197 -0.71 22.06 9.36
N LEU A 198 -1.73 22.51 8.62
CA LEU A 198 -3.14 22.18 8.89
C LEU A 198 -3.38 20.67 8.79
N PHE A 199 -2.91 20.01 7.72
CA PHE A 199 -3.03 18.57 7.56
C PHE A 199 -2.35 17.82 8.70
N GLY A 200 -1.13 18.22 9.07
CA GLY A 200 -0.41 17.63 10.19
C GLY A 200 -1.12 17.81 11.54
N TRP A 201 -1.79 18.96 11.74
CA TRP A 201 -2.65 19.20 12.90
C TRP A 201 -3.88 18.28 12.91
N ILE A 202 -4.56 18.11 11.78
CA ILE A 202 -5.71 17.19 11.64
C ILE A 202 -5.27 15.77 11.99
N VAL A 203 -4.15 15.30 11.44
CA VAL A 203 -3.61 13.96 11.72
C VAL A 203 -3.26 13.80 13.20
N SER A 204 -2.64 14.82 13.83
CA SER A 204 -2.40 14.80 15.29
C SER A 204 -3.71 14.66 16.06
N HIS A 205 -4.72 15.44 15.68
CA HIS A 205 -6.01 15.42 16.36
C HIS A 205 -6.69 14.05 16.23
N ILE A 206 -6.65 13.42 15.05
CA ILE A 206 -7.13 12.05 14.86
C ILE A 206 -6.36 11.08 15.77
N ASN A 207 -5.04 11.17 15.81
CA ASN A 207 -4.22 10.29 16.65
C ASN A 207 -4.52 10.45 18.14
N ASP A 208 -4.68 11.69 18.63
CA ASP A 208 -5.03 11.96 20.04
C ASP A 208 -6.37 11.32 20.42
N ASN A 209 -7.36 11.36 19.52
CA ASN A 209 -8.67 10.75 19.77
C ASN A 209 -8.64 9.22 19.69
N LEU A 210 -7.65 8.63 19.00
CA LEU A 210 -7.46 7.18 18.90
C LEU A 210 -6.54 6.64 20.02
N ALA A 211 -5.82 7.51 20.72
CA ALA A 211 -4.89 7.12 21.78
C ALA A 211 -5.66 6.56 22.99
N GLN A 212 -5.28 5.36 23.42
CA GLN A 212 -5.70 4.78 24.70
C GLN A 212 -4.65 5.07 25.78
N ASP A 213 -5.01 4.84 27.04
CA ASP A 213 -4.14 5.05 28.21
C ASP A 213 -2.77 4.35 28.01
N GLU A 214 -1.69 5.13 27.98
CA GLU A 214 -0.34 4.70 27.55
C GLU A 214 0.29 3.67 28.49
N SER A 215 -0.29 3.49 29.68
CA SER A 215 0.20 2.65 30.77
C SER A 215 0.35 1.15 30.41
N ASN A 216 -0.29 0.67 29.34
CA ASN A 216 -0.26 -0.75 28.95
C ASN A 216 0.37 -1.06 27.57
N TRP A 217 0.98 -0.08 26.87
CA TRP A 217 1.47 -0.30 25.49
C TRP A 217 2.48 -1.45 25.40
N GLU A 218 3.40 -1.60 26.37
CA GLU A 218 4.50 -2.57 26.31
C GLU A 218 4.06 -4.04 26.14
N ASN A 219 2.81 -4.39 26.50
CA ASN A 219 2.23 -5.73 26.34
C ASN A 219 1.22 -5.84 25.18
N THR A 220 1.04 -4.79 24.37
CA THR A 220 0.07 -4.79 23.27
C THR A 220 0.65 -5.32 21.97
N ARG A 221 -0.11 -6.19 21.29
CA ARG A 221 0.19 -6.60 19.92
C ARG A 221 -0.35 -5.54 18.96
N THR A 222 0.46 -5.11 18.00
CA THR A 222 0.07 -4.07 17.04
C THR A 222 -0.15 -4.67 15.65
N LEU A 223 -1.21 -4.24 14.98
CA LEU A 223 -1.44 -4.50 13.55
C LEU A 223 -1.13 -3.20 12.80
N SER A 224 -0.13 -3.23 11.93
CA SER A 224 0.27 -2.08 11.12
C SER A 224 -0.22 -2.27 9.68
N ILE A 225 -1.00 -1.31 9.18
CA ILE A 225 -1.45 -1.29 7.78
C ILE A 225 -0.70 -0.16 7.08
N LEU A 226 0.02 -0.50 6.02
CA LEU A 226 0.74 0.46 5.18
C LEU A 226 0.01 0.59 3.84
N ASP A 227 -0.59 1.75 3.62
CA ASP A 227 -1.07 2.19 2.31
C ASP A 227 -0.05 3.18 1.73
N PHE A 228 0.48 2.87 0.56
CA PHE A 228 1.55 3.64 -0.05
C PHE A 228 1.31 3.78 -1.56
N ALA A 229 1.69 4.93 -2.11
CA ALA A 229 1.57 5.18 -3.54
C ALA A 229 2.41 4.17 -4.34
N GLY A 230 1.83 3.60 -5.40
CA GLY A 230 2.56 2.72 -6.31
C GLY A 230 3.61 3.48 -7.14
N PHE A 231 4.45 2.73 -7.86
CA PHE A 231 5.43 3.30 -8.77
C PHE A 231 4.78 4.20 -9.84
N GLU A 232 5.31 5.41 -10.03
CA GLU A 232 4.79 6.42 -10.95
C GLU A 232 5.73 6.70 -12.12
N ARG A 233 5.17 6.73 -13.34
CA ARG A 233 5.91 7.13 -14.55
C ARG A 233 5.03 8.02 -15.42
N PHE A 234 5.32 9.30 -15.40
CA PHE A 234 4.65 10.32 -16.21
C PHE A 234 5.53 10.82 -17.35
N GLN A 235 4.95 11.65 -18.22
CA GLN A 235 5.70 12.35 -19.28
C GLN A 235 6.75 13.31 -18.68
N ARG A 236 6.45 13.90 -17.53
CA ARG A 236 7.35 14.77 -16.77
C ARG A 236 7.41 14.30 -15.31
N ASN A 237 8.55 13.77 -14.88
CA ASN A 237 8.76 13.26 -13.53
C ASN A 237 9.61 14.26 -12.74
N THR A 238 9.14 14.69 -11.58
CA THR A 238 9.80 15.71 -10.75
C THR A 238 10.37 15.10 -9.46
N LEU A 239 10.79 15.94 -8.50
CA LEU A 239 11.25 15.48 -7.18
C LEU A 239 10.21 14.59 -6.47
N ASP A 240 8.92 14.87 -6.65
CA ASP A 240 7.84 14.12 -6.00
C ASP A 240 7.82 12.67 -6.50
N GLN A 241 7.83 12.47 -7.83
CA GLN A 241 7.93 11.15 -8.44
C GLN A 241 9.23 10.44 -8.06
N LEU A 242 10.34 11.18 -7.96
CA LEU A 242 11.61 10.60 -7.51
C LEU A 242 11.48 10.02 -6.09
N CYS A 243 10.93 10.79 -5.15
CA CYS A 243 10.68 10.31 -3.78
C CYS A 243 9.74 9.10 -3.75
N ILE A 244 8.63 9.13 -4.51
CA ILE A 244 7.69 8.01 -4.60
C ILE A 244 8.36 6.74 -5.14
N ASN A 245 9.11 6.86 -6.25
CA ASN A 245 9.76 5.73 -6.90
C ASN A 245 10.91 5.17 -6.06
N VAL A 246 11.66 6.02 -5.36
CA VAL A 246 12.72 5.57 -4.44
C VAL A 246 12.14 4.87 -3.21
N ALA A 247 11.02 5.34 -2.68
CA ALA A 247 10.32 4.64 -1.60
C ALA A 247 9.81 3.27 -2.07
N ASN A 248 9.25 3.17 -3.27
CA ASN A 248 8.87 1.89 -3.88
C ASN A 248 10.08 0.96 -4.05
N GLU A 249 11.22 1.47 -4.51
CA GLU A 249 12.46 0.70 -4.64
C GLU A 249 12.92 0.11 -3.29
N ARG A 250 12.86 0.92 -2.23
CA ARG A 250 13.24 0.51 -0.88
C ARG A 250 12.26 -0.51 -0.28
N LEU A 251 10.95 -0.30 -0.46
CA LEU A 251 9.93 -1.25 -0.01
C LEU A 251 9.98 -2.56 -0.80
N HIS A 252 10.29 -2.49 -2.10
CA HIS A 252 10.50 -3.66 -2.95
C HIS A 252 11.74 -4.45 -2.51
N SER A 253 12.85 -3.77 -2.19
CA SER A 253 14.06 -4.38 -1.62
C SER A 253 13.74 -5.14 -0.31
N PHE A 254 13.08 -4.46 0.64
CA PHE A 254 12.62 -5.07 1.90
C PHE A 254 11.74 -6.29 1.65
N PHE A 255 10.79 -6.18 0.72
CA PHE A 255 9.88 -7.26 0.37
C PHE A 255 10.62 -8.49 -0.18
N CYS A 256 11.50 -8.31 -1.17
CA CYS A 256 12.24 -9.40 -1.80
C CYS A 256 13.14 -10.11 -0.78
N HIS A 257 13.84 -9.34 0.06
CA HIS A 257 14.65 -9.89 1.14
C HIS A 257 13.80 -10.71 2.11
N HIS A 258 12.66 -10.17 2.55
CA HIS A 258 11.80 -10.85 3.52
C HIS A 258 11.18 -12.15 2.97
N ILE A 259 10.65 -12.13 1.74
CA ILE A 259 10.10 -13.34 1.11
C ILE A 259 11.17 -14.41 0.95
N PHE A 260 12.38 -14.01 0.56
CA PHE A 260 13.49 -14.95 0.41
C PHE A 260 13.93 -15.56 1.74
N THR A 261 14.10 -14.73 2.77
CA THR A 261 14.46 -15.20 4.12
C THR A 261 13.37 -16.09 4.72
N MET A 262 12.09 -15.74 4.56
CA MET A 262 10.97 -16.58 4.99
C MET A 262 10.97 -17.95 4.28
N GLU A 263 11.18 -17.97 2.96
CA GLU A 263 11.25 -19.21 2.19
C GLU A 263 12.35 -20.12 2.71
N GLN A 264 13.53 -19.56 2.99
CA GLN A 264 14.65 -20.31 3.56
C GLN A 264 14.32 -20.85 4.95
N GLN A 265 13.75 -20.03 5.84
CA GLN A 265 13.38 -20.44 7.19
C GLN A 265 12.31 -21.54 7.19
N ASP A 266 11.31 -21.46 6.30
CA ASP A 266 10.27 -22.48 6.17
C ASP A 266 10.85 -23.84 5.74
N LEU A 267 11.79 -23.82 4.79
CA LEU A 267 12.47 -25.03 4.31
C LEU A 267 13.40 -25.61 5.37
N GLU A 268 14.19 -24.77 6.05
CA GLU A 268 15.06 -25.16 7.17
C GLU A 268 14.27 -25.73 8.36
N ALA A 269 13.15 -25.10 8.73
CA ALA A 269 12.25 -25.58 9.78
C ALA A 269 11.63 -26.95 9.46
N GLN A 270 11.56 -27.31 8.17
CA GLN A 270 11.14 -28.63 7.72
C GLN A 270 12.32 -29.59 7.49
N GLY A 271 13.57 -29.15 7.67
CA GLY A 271 14.76 -29.97 7.44
C GLY A 271 15.07 -30.22 5.95
N VAL A 272 14.54 -29.38 5.06
CA VAL A 272 14.76 -29.47 3.62
C VAL A 272 15.99 -28.65 3.22
N LYS A 273 17.00 -29.31 2.66
CA LYS A 273 18.16 -28.64 2.05
C LYS A 273 17.82 -28.21 0.63
N ALA A 274 17.41 -26.96 0.45
CA ALA A 274 17.18 -26.37 -0.87
C ALA A 274 18.42 -25.60 -1.36
N GLU A 275 18.69 -25.66 -2.65
CA GLU A 275 19.65 -24.75 -3.30
C GLU A 275 19.06 -23.34 -3.32
N LEU A 276 19.83 -22.33 -2.90
CA LEU A 276 19.35 -20.95 -2.82
C LEU A 276 19.06 -20.40 -4.22
N VAL A 277 17.83 -19.93 -4.43
CA VAL A 277 17.48 -19.17 -5.64
C VAL A 277 18.16 -17.81 -5.57
N GLU A 278 19.04 -17.51 -6.53
CA GLU A 278 19.69 -16.19 -6.59
C GLU A 278 18.65 -15.11 -6.90
N PHE A 279 18.43 -14.18 -5.98
CA PHE A 279 17.53 -13.04 -6.17
C PHE A 279 18.30 -11.85 -6.75
N LYS A 280 17.64 -11.06 -7.60
CA LYS A 280 18.23 -9.84 -8.14
C LYS A 280 18.16 -8.74 -7.09
N ASP A 281 19.27 -8.53 -6.39
CA ASP A 281 19.42 -7.47 -5.40
C ASP A 281 19.47 -6.08 -6.08
N ASN A 282 18.70 -5.13 -5.54
CA ASN A 282 18.70 -3.74 -5.96
C ASN A 282 19.51 -2.83 -5.02
N GLN A 283 20.33 -3.39 -4.12
CA GLN A 283 21.13 -2.62 -3.17
C GLN A 283 22.05 -1.58 -3.85
N LYS A 284 22.65 -1.89 -5.00
CA LYS A 284 23.45 -0.91 -5.78
C LYS A 284 22.64 0.34 -6.18
N LEU A 285 21.35 0.17 -6.47
CA LEU A 285 20.43 1.26 -6.77
C LEU A 285 19.98 1.98 -5.50
N ILE A 286 19.77 1.28 -4.40
CA ILE A 286 19.52 1.93 -3.11
C ILE A 286 20.72 2.79 -2.70
N ASP A 287 21.94 2.30 -2.87
CA ASP A 287 23.17 3.02 -2.56
C ASP A 287 23.30 4.29 -3.41
N LEU A 288 22.89 4.26 -4.68
CA LEU A 288 22.83 5.46 -5.54
C LEU A 288 22.06 6.61 -4.88
N PHE A 289 21.00 6.32 -4.11
CA PHE A 289 20.19 7.34 -3.44
C PHE A 289 20.68 7.69 -2.03
N PHE A 290 21.05 6.68 -1.25
CA PHE A 290 21.24 6.80 0.20
C PHE A 290 22.71 6.72 0.65
N GLN A 291 23.67 6.46 -0.23
CA GLN A 291 25.08 6.39 0.15
C GLN A 291 25.53 7.72 0.78
N LYS A 292 26.08 7.64 1.99
CA LYS A 292 26.45 8.84 2.76
C LYS A 292 27.48 9.67 1.97
N ARG A 293 27.20 10.97 1.80
CA ARG A 293 28.01 11.97 1.07
C ARG A 293 28.09 11.83 -0.46
N GLN A 294 27.73 10.70 -1.04
CA GLN A 294 27.82 10.46 -2.50
C GLN A 294 26.47 10.14 -3.16
N GLY A 295 25.47 9.75 -2.37
CA GLY A 295 24.14 9.44 -2.86
C GLY A 295 23.39 10.68 -3.33
N LEU A 296 22.50 10.49 -4.29
CA LEU A 296 21.74 11.54 -4.97
C LEU A 296 21.11 12.55 -4.00
N PHE A 297 20.47 12.10 -2.92
CA PHE A 297 19.82 13.00 -1.96
C PHE A 297 20.82 13.83 -1.13
N TYR A 298 22.03 13.30 -0.87
CA TYR A 298 23.08 14.10 -0.22
C TYR A 298 23.61 15.19 -1.15
N LEU A 299 23.79 14.85 -2.44
CA LEU A 299 24.20 15.83 -3.45
C LEU A 299 23.12 16.90 -3.66
N LEU A 300 21.84 16.50 -3.63
CA LEU A 300 20.71 17.42 -3.70
C LEU A 300 20.72 18.39 -2.52
N ASP A 301 20.91 17.92 -1.29
CA ASP A 301 20.99 18.78 -0.10
C ASP A 301 22.20 19.72 -0.13
N GLU A 302 23.34 19.25 -0.63
CA GLU A 302 24.55 20.05 -0.76
C GLU A 302 24.36 21.19 -1.77
N GLU A 303 23.87 20.89 -2.99
CA GLU A 303 23.57 21.91 -4.00
C GLU A 303 22.44 22.84 -3.52
N SER A 304 21.42 22.31 -2.83
CA SER A 304 20.34 23.13 -2.26
C SER A 304 20.84 24.11 -1.22
N SER A 305 21.95 23.80 -0.54
CA SER A 305 22.59 24.67 0.45
C SER A 305 23.42 25.79 -0.18
N PHE A 306 23.83 25.66 -1.45
CA PHE A 306 24.71 26.59 -2.12
C PHE A 306 23.90 27.68 -2.86
N PRO A 307 24.03 28.98 -2.50
CA PRO A 307 23.16 30.03 -3.03
C PRO A 307 23.25 30.25 -4.56
N GLN A 308 24.39 29.94 -5.16
CA GLN A 308 24.64 30.10 -6.60
C GLN A 308 24.44 28.80 -7.39
N ALA A 309 24.00 27.71 -6.75
CA ALA A 309 23.72 26.46 -7.44
C ALA A 309 22.45 26.60 -8.30
N THR A 310 22.46 25.95 -9.45
CA THR A 310 21.36 25.90 -10.40
C THR A 310 20.96 24.45 -10.63
N ASP A 311 19.73 24.21 -11.11
CA ASP A 311 19.31 22.83 -11.43
C ASP A 311 20.24 22.17 -12.46
N SER A 312 20.85 22.97 -13.36
CA SER A 312 21.88 22.49 -14.30
C SER A 312 23.18 22.11 -13.61
N SER A 313 23.65 22.89 -12.62
CA SER A 313 24.87 22.54 -11.87
C SER A 313 24.66 21.26 -11.06
N PHE A 314 23.46 21.08 -10.49
CA PHE A 314 23.07 19.86 -9.82
C PHE A 314 23.12 18.64 -10.75
N VAL A 315 22.53 18.72 -11.95
CA VAL A 315 22.58 17.62 -12.93
C VAL A 315 24.01 17.33 -13.39
N ALA A 316 24.83 18.36 -13.62
CA ALA A 316 26.24 18.17 -13.96
C ALA A 316 27.00 17.41 -12.85
N LYS A 317 26.76 17.77 -11.59
CA LYS A 317 27.33 17.09 -10.42
C LYS A 317 26.85 15.65 -10.33
N LEU A 318 25.56 15.38 -10.51
CA LEU A 318 25.02 14.02 -10.58
C LEU A 318 25.68 13.20 -11.69
N ASN A 319 25.79 13.76 -12.89
CA ASN A 319 26.42 13.09 -14.02
C ASN A 319 27.88 12.72 -13.71
N SER A 320 28.61 13.54 -12.97
CA SER A 320 29.99 13.24 -12.57
C SER A 320 30.08 12.20 -11.43
N ALA A 321 29.21 12.31 -10.42
CA ALA A 321 29.28 11.48 -9.22
C ALA A 321 28.67 10.09 -9.43
N CYS A 322 27.67 9.98 -10.30
CA CYS A 322 26.91 8.76 -10.53
C CYS A 322 27.27 8.03 -11.83
N ALA A 323 28.21 8.56 -12.65
CA ALA A 323 28.56 8.00 -13.96
C ALA A 323 28.99 6.52 -13.95
N SER A 324 29.58 6.04 -12.84
CA SER A 324 30.05 4.67 -12.71
C SER A 324 28.97 3.69 -12.21
N ASN A 325 27.75 4.17 -11.93
CA ASN A 325 26.66 3.32 -11.43
C ASN A 325 25.80 2.82 -12.60
N ASP A 326 25.65 1.49 -12.72
CA ASP A 326 24.90 0.81 -13.79
C ASP A 326 23.42 1.27 -13.90
N HIS A 327 22.87 1.82 -12.81
CA HIS A 327 21.49 2.30 -12.77
C HIS A 327 21.33 3.79 -13.08
N PHE A 328 22.41 4.53 -13.31
CA PHE A 328 22.36 5.95 -13.64
C PHE A 328 22.75 6.17 -15.11
N LEU A 329 21.86 6.77 -15.89
CA LEU A 329 22.08 7.07 -17.30
C LEU A 329 22.13 8.59 -17.49
N PRO A 330 23.31 9.17 -17.83
CA PRO A 330 23.45 10.60 -18.03
C PRO A 330 22.77 11.03 -19.34
N VAL A 331 21.98 12.11 -19.29
CA VAL A 331 21.31 12.65 -20.48
C VAL A 331 22.12 13.83 -21.01
N ARG A 332 22.99 13.57 -22.00
CA ARG A 332 23.89 14.59 -22.55
C ARG A 332 23.19 15.67 -23.39
N SER A 333 21.98 15.39 -23.88
CA SER A 333 21.20 16.30 -24.73
C SER A 333 20.28 17.26 -23.97
N GLN A 334 20.05 17.03 -22.67
CA GLN A 334 19.14 17.83 -21.85
C GLN A 334 19.87 18.29 -20.59
N ALA A 335 20.16 19.59 -20.49
CA ALA A 335 20.90 20.17 -19.35
C ALA A 335 20.26 19.92 -17.97
N HIS A 336 18.94 19.67 -17.95
CA HIS A 336 18.16 19.45 -16.73
C HIS A 336 17.65 18.01 -16.58
N GLY A 337 18.06 17.09 -17.45
CA GLY A 337 17.56 15.71 -17.46
C GLY A 337 18.55 14.72 -16.85
N PHE A 338 18.06 13.78 -16.05
CA PHE A 338 18.83 12.58 -15.67
C PHE A 338 17.91 11.37 -15.65
N THR A 339 18.45 10.19 -15.99
CA THR A 339 17.65 8.96 -16.09
C THR A 339 18.13 7.93 -15.07
N ILE A 340 17.18 7.28 -14.40
CA ILE A 340 17.45 6.19 -13.47
C ILE A 340 16.79 4.91 -13.97
N VAL A 341 17.51 3.80 -13.90
CA VAL A 341 17.04 2.45 -14.22
C VAL A 341 16.52 1.80 -12.95
N HIS A 342 15.23 2.00 -12.66
CA HIS A 342 14.55 1.33 -11.55
C HIS A 342 14.25 -0.14 -11.85
N TYR A 343 13.87 -0.92 -10.84
CA TYR A 343 13.35 -2.29 -11.05
C TYR A 343 12.13 -2.29 -12.01
N ALA A 344 11.32 -1.24 -11.96
CA ALA A 344 10.15 -1.00 -12.80
C ALA A 344 10.46 -0.61 -14.24
N GLY A 345 11.72 -0.24 -14.53
CA GLY A 345 12.17 0.30 -15.81
C GLY A 345 12.77 1.70 -15.70
N GLN A 346 13.12 2.25 -16.85
CA GLN A 346 13.82 3.54 -16.95
C GLN A 346 12.86 4.72 -16.78
N VAL A 347 13.24 5.67 -15.93
CA VAL A 347 12.50 6.92 -15.70
C VAL A 347 13.41 8.12 -15.92
N LEU A 348 12.97 9.04 -16.77
CA LEU A 348 13.60 10.33 -16.99
C LEU A 348 13.02 11.35 -16.00
N TYR A 349 13.89 11.95 -15.21
CA TYR A 349 13.56 12.99 -14.25
C TYR A 349 13.98 14.36 -14.76
N ASP A 350 13.13 15.36 -14.51
CA ASP A 350 13.33 16.75 -14.83
C ASP A 350 13.76 17.52 -13.57
N ALA A 351 15.01 17.98 -13.58
CA ALA A 351 15.61 18.69 -12.46
C ALA A 351 15.10 20.13 -12.28
N ARG A 352 14.35 20.70 -13.23
CA ARG A 352 13.87 22.09 -13.13
C ARG A 352 13.03 22.29 -11.87
N GLY A 353 13.48 23.20 -11.01
CA GLY A 353 12.88 23.51 -9.72
C GLY A 353 13.14 22.48 -8.63
N MET A 354 13.99 21.47 -8.84
CA MET A 354 14.28 20.45 -7.81
C MET A 354 15.03 21.05 -6.61
N LEU A 355 15.99 21.95 -6.83
CA LEU A 355 16.72 22.59 -5.73
C LEU A 355 15.78 23.43 -4.86
N GLU A 356 14.92 24.21 -5.49
CA GLU A 356 13.97 25.06 -4.78
C GLU A 356 12.92 24.24 -4.04
N ARG A 357 12.36 23.21 -4.69
CA ARG A 357 11.45 22.27 -4.04
C ARG A 357 12.10 21.52 -2.88
N ASN A 358 13.40 21.24 -2.93
CA ASN A 358 14.09 20.58 -1.83
C ASN A 358 14.34 21.53 -0.64
N ARG A 359 14.48 22.84 -0.89
CA ARG A 359 14.58 23.86 0.16
C ARG A 359 13.27 23.99 0.93
N ASP A 360 12.13 24.04 0.22
CA ASP A 360 10.76 24.12 0.77
C ASP A 360 10.63 25.10 1.95
N ARG A 361 11.19 26.32 1.80
CA ARG A 361 11.23 27.32 2.88
C ARG A 361 10.19 28.40 2.69
N LEU A 362 9.49 28.71 3.77
CA LEU A 362 8.80 29.98 3.90
C LEU A 362 9.81 31.09 4.22
N GLY A 363 9.69 32.24 3.55
CA GLY A 363 10.54 33.40 3.86
C GLY A 363 10.30 33.90 5.29
N PRO A 364 11.34 34.35 6.02
CA PRO A 364 11.22 34.75 7.44
C PRO A 364 10.26 35.94 7.65
N HIS A 365 10.14 36.82 6.66
CA HIS A 365 9.19 37.93 6.70
C HIS A 365 7.72 37.44 6.58
N LEU A 366 7.47 36.45 5.72
CA LEU A 366 6.15 35.81 5.64
C LEU A 366 5.82 35.04 6.91
N GLU A 367 6.78 34.28 7.45
CA GLU A 367 6.59 33.54 8.69
C GLU A 367 6.26 34.45 9.88
N SER A 368 7.01 35.55 10.05
CA SER A 368 6.74 36.54 11.10
C SER A 368 5.39 37.24 10.93
N THR A 369 4.96 37.52 9.69
CA THR A 369 3.64 38.08 9.40
C THR A 369 2.52 37.14 9.85
N ILE A 370 2.64 35.84 9.56
CA ILE A 370 1.64 34.85 9.97
C ILE A 370 1.65 34.62 11.49
N LEU A 371 2.81 34.66 12.14
CA LEU A 371 2.92 34.58 13.59
C LEU A 371 2.25 35.76 14.33
N ASN A 372 2.04 36.89 13.65
CA ASN A 372 1.31 38.03 14.19
C ASN A 372 -0.22 37.93 13.98
N SER A 373 -0.72 36.83 13.40
CA SER A 373 -2.15 36.60 13.23
C SER A 373 -2.92 36.72 14.55
N THR A 374 -4.10 37.32 14.53
CA THR A 374 -5.00 37.29 15.70
C THR A 374 -5.76 35.98 15.84
N ASN A 375 -5.70 35.10 14.83
CA ASN A 375 -6.27 33.76 14.87
C ASN A 375 -5.34 32.80 15.62
N GLU A 376 -5.79 32.28 16.76
CA GLU A 376 -5.00 31.37 17.61
C GLU A 376 -4.63 30.06 16.92
N MET A 377 -5.50 29.51 16.06
CA MET A 377 -5.19 28.29 15.31
C MET A 377 -4.07 28.56 14.30
N VAL A 378 -4.13 29.67 13.56
CA VAL A 378 -3.07 30.06 12.62
C VAL A 378 -1.74 30.24 13.37
N LYS A 379 -1.72 30.93 14.51
CA LYS A 379 -0.52 31.03 15.36
C LYS A 379 -0.03 29.67 15.85
N LEU A 380 -0.93 28.78 16.27
CA LEU A 380 -0.59 27.43 16.73
C LEU A 380 0.10 26.61 15.63
N LEU A 381 -0.40 26.70 14.39
CA LEU A 381 0.24 26.05 13.24
C LEU A 381 1.68 26.53 13.07
N PHE A 382 1.95 27.84 13.26
CA PHE A 382 3.27 28.44 13.02
C PHE A 382 4.25 28.38 14.19
N THR A 383 3.76 28.28 15.43
CA THR A 383 4.59 28.17 16.65
C THR A 383 5.06 26.75 16.95
N THR A 384 4.43 25.74 16.35
CA THR A 384 4.79 24.34 16.55
C THR A 384 6.12 24.01 15.89
N LYS A 385 7.08 23.47 16.68
CA LYS A 385 8.41 23.10 16.18
C LYS A 385 8.32 22.02 15.10
N GLU A 386 9.03 22.24 14.01
CA GLU A 386 9.18 21.27 12.91
C GLU A 386 9.83 19.98 13.42
N PRO A 387 9.14 18.85 13.34
CA PRO A 387 9.69 17.59 13.79
C PRO A 387 10.75 17.07 12.82
N THR A 388 11.67 16.29 13.35
CA THR A 388 12.82 15.76 12.59
C THR A 388 12.46 14.85 11.39
N THR A 389 11.21 14.42 11.28
CA THR A 389 10.67 13.58 10.17
C THR A 389 9.73 14.35 9.24
N GLY A 390 9.51 15.65 9.49
CA GLY A 390 8.56 16.47 8.73
C GLY A 390 7.09 16.22 9.06
N SER A 391 6.75 15.18 9.85
CA SER A 391 5.38 14.88 10.26
C SER A 391 4.99 15.64 11.53
N TYR A 392 4.24 16.73 11.37
CA TYR A 392 3.77 17.58 12.48
C TYR A 392 2.87 16.87 13.52
N SER A 393 2.43 15.63 13.22
CA SER A 393 1.45 14.88 14.01
C SER A 393 1.83 14.57 15.46
N ARG A 394 3.11 14.57 15.84
CA ARG A 394 3.55 14.30 17.23
C ARG A 394 3.87 15.56 18.04
N SER A 395 4.25 16.64 17.35
CA SER A 395 4.59 17.91 17.99
C SER A 395 3.35 18.56 18.62
N PHE A 396 2.19 18.43 17.97
CA PHE A 396 0.92 18.96 18.46
C PHE A 396 0.42 18.22 19.73
N SER A 397 0.57 16.89 19.84
CA SER A 397 0.18 16.12 21.03
C SER A 397 0.98 16.51 22.29
N ALA A 398 2.30 16.72 22.17
CA ALA A 398 3.18 17.07 23.29
C ALA A 398 2.93 18.48 23.87
N MET A 399 2.31 19.37 23.09
CA MET A 399 1.97 20.72 23.52
C MET A 399 0.65 20.77 24.30
N ARG A 400 -0.26 19.81 24.03
CA ARG A 400 -1.54 19.64 24.73
C ARG A 400 -1.38 19.08 26.15
N THR A 401 -0.43 18.18 26.39
CA THR A 401 -0.18 17.66 27.76
C THR A 401 0.40 18.72 28.71
N ARG A 402 0.84 19.87 28.19
CA ARG A 402 1.22 21.06 28.98
C ARG A 402 0.07 22.04 29.21
N SER A 403 -1.15 21.79 28.70
CA SER A 403 -2.30 22.67 28.87
C SER A 403 -3.08 22.42 30.16
N ASN A 404 -2.39 22.40 31.31
CA ASN A 404 -3.00 22.93 32.52
C ASN A 404 -2.84 24.45 32.43
N LEU A 405 -3.83 25.14 31.87
CA LEU A 405 -3.90 26.59 31.92
C LEU A 405 -3.88 27.02 33.40
N PRO A 406 -2.91 27.83 33.86
CA PRO A 406 -3.04 28.48 35.15
C PRO A 406 -4.20 29.49 35.05
N HIS A 407 -5.02 29.52 36.09
CA HIS A 407 -6.04 30.54 36.29
C HIS A 407 -5.48 31.93 36.00
N VAL A 408 -6.28 32.72 35.29
CA VAL A 408 -6.05 34.14 34.97
C VAL A 408 -5.48 34.88 36.18
N THR A 409 -4.18 35.16 36.14
CA THR A 409 -3.62 36.34 36.80
C THR A 409 -2.84 37.11 35.76
N THR A 410 -3.17 38.39 35.68
CA THR A 410 -2.60 39.44 34.84
C THR A 410 -1.08 39.38 34.86
N ASN A 411 -0.44 39.02 33.73
CA ASN A 411 0.87 39.53 33.24
C ASN A 411 1.33 38.77 31.97
N LEU A 412 0.59 38.94 30.87
CA LEU A 412 0.93 38.39 29.54
C LEU A 412 2.07 39.15 28.82
N LYS A 413 2.48 40.34 29.30
CA LYS A 413 3.54 41.14 28.69
C LYS A 413 4.95 40.60 28.96
N GLU A 414 5.20 40.06 30.16
CA GLU A 414 6.54 39.57 30.55
C GLU A 414 6.95 38.25 29.88
N SER A 415 6.00 37.41 29.45
CA SER A 415 6.29 36.13 28.80
C SER A 415 6.63 36.27 27.31
N VAL A 416 6.12 37.30 26.64
CA VAL A 416 6.44 37.60 25.24
C VAL A 416 7.83 38.25 25.12
N ASP A 417 8.23 39.09 26.09
CA ASP A 417 9.57 39.71 26.11
C ASP A 417 10.68 38.72 26.51
N LYS A 418 10.37 37.66 27.27
CA LYS A 418 11.31 36.55 27.54
C LYS A 418 11.60 35.68 26.31
N LEU A 419 10.64 35.53 25.40
CA LEU A 419 10.84 34.84 24.11
C LEU A 419 11.63 35.68 23.09
N ARG A 420 11.59 37.02 23.21
CA ARG A 420 12.41 37.93 22.40
C ARG A 420 13.87 38.00 22.86
N SER A 421 14.12 37.87 24.16
CA SER A 421 15.47 37.98 24.75
C SER A 421 16.28 36.67 24.76
N SER A 422 15.66 35.49 24.60
CA SER A 422 16.39 34.21 24.57
C SER A 422 17.10 33.88 23.24
N LYS A 423 17.12 34.80 22.26
CA LYS A 423 17.87 34.63 20.99
C LYS A 423 19.29 35.21 21.03
N LEU A 424 19.71 35.83 22.13
CA LEU A 424 21.06 36.41 22.28
C LEU A 424 21.86 35.75 23.44
N SER A 425 22.00 34.43 23.44
CA SER A 425 23.23 33.77 23.95
C SER A 425 23.26 32.29 23.59
N SER A 426 23.84 31.97 22.44
CA SER A 426 24.46 30.66 22.25
C SER A 426 25.69 30.81 21.37
N ASN A 427 26.85 30.76 22.01
CA ASN A 427 28.15 30.65 21.37
C ASN A 427 28.19 29.43 20.43
N GLY A 428 28.54 29.68 19.16
CA GLY A 428 29.41 28.79 18.38
C GLY A 428 28.93 27.37 18.04
N ALA A 429 27.67 27.16 17.65
CA ALA A 429 27.25 25.95 16.95
C ALA A 429 26.83 26.29 15.51
N ASN A 430 27.65 25.82 14.55
CA ASN A 430 27.54 26.03 13.11
C ASN A 430 26.11 25.93 12.53
N ASP A 431 25.90 26.70 11.46
CA ASP A 431 24.92 26.68 10.34
C ASP A 431 24.37 25.29 9.87
N LYS A 432 24.01 24.37 10.78
CA LYS A 432 23.81 22.92 10.53
C LYS A 432 22.39 22.38 10.58
N ASP A 433 21.38 23.20 10.83
CA ASP A 433 19.98 22.78 10.73
C ASP A 433 19.29 23.42 9.52
N LYS A 434 19.90 23.22 8.34
CA LYS A 434 19.20 23.39 7.07
C LYS A 434 18.34 22.14 6.87
N TYR A 435 17.05 22.24 7.20
CA TYR A 435 16.08 21.19 6.95
C TYR A 435 15.70 21.17 5.46
N PHE A 436 15.92 20.03 4.81
CA PHE A 436 15.60 19.80 3.40
C PHE A 436 14.55 18.70 3.30
N VAL A 437 13.68 18.76 2.28
CA VAL A 437 12.66 17.74 2.02
C VAL A 437 13.28 16.35 1.90
N SER A 438 14.40 16.23 1.17
CA SER A 438 15.10 14.95 1.00
C SER A 438 15.60 14.37 2.32
N ARG A 439 16.01 15.21 3.28
CA ARG A 439 16.46 14.76 4.59
C ARG A 439 15.31 14.20 5.41
N TYR A 440 14.16 14.86 5.41
CA TYR A 440 12.95 14.36 6.08
C TYR A 440 12.46 13.05 5.47
N PHE A 441 12.40 13.01 4.14
CA PHE A 441 12.02 11.81 3.39
C PHE A 441 12.89 10.61 3.75
N ARG A 442 14.23 10.77 3.71
CA ARG A 442 15.16 9.69 4.05
C ARG A 442 15.00 9.20 5.49
N LYS A 443 14.82 10.13 6.45
CA LYS A 443 14.63 9.75 7.85
C LYS A 443 13.32 9.00 8.06
N SER A 444 12.22 9.52 7.50
CA SER A 444 10.89 8.90 7.61
C SER A 444 10.87 7.51 6.99
N LEU A 445 11.46 7.34 5.80
CA LEU A 445 11.55 6.03 5.14
C LEU A 445 12.41 5.04 5.93
N SER A 446 13.53 5.50 6.52
CA SER A 446 14.35 4.65 7.38
C SER A 446 13.61 4.20 8.64
N GLU A 447 12.85 5.10 9.29
CA GLU A 447 12.03 4.76 10.44
C GLU A 447 10.88 3.80 10.09
N LEU A 448 10.26 3.97 8.91
CA LEU A 448 9.22 3.08 8.39
C LEU A 448 9.77 1.66 8.19
N VAL A 449 10.87 1.53 7.42
CA VAL A 449 11.50 0.22 7.16
C VAL A 449 11.91 -0.45 8.48
N GLY A 450 12.49 0.30 9.41
CA GLY A 450 12.86 -0.23 10.73
C GLY A 450 11.69 -0.70 11.60
N LYS A 451 10.46 -0.21 11.36
CA LYS A 451 9.23 -0.75 11.98
C LYS A 451 8.74 -2.01 11.27
N LEU A 452 8.85 -2.05 9.95
CA LEU A 452 8.49 -3.22 9.14
C LEU A 452 9.40 -4.41 9.46
N ASP A 453 10.71 -4.19 9.62
CA ASP A 453 11.70 -5.22 10.00
C ASP A 453 11.37 -5.91 11.33
N LYS A 454 10.69 -5.22 12.25
CA LYS A 454 10.29 -5.75 13.57
C LYS A 454 8.94 -6.48 13.56
N SER A 455 8.26 -6.48 12.42
CA SER A 455 6.90 -7.01 12.27
C SER A 455 6.92 -8.25 11.38
N LYS A 456 5.88 -9.07 11.46
CA LYS A 456 5.62 -10.10 10.44
C LYS A 456 4.76 -9.47 9.33
N PRO A 457 5.31 -9.17 8.13
CA PRO A 457 4.58 -8.49 7.08
C PRO A 457 3.64 -9.45 6.34
N TRP A 458 2.53 -8.89 5.88
CA TRP A 458 1.61 -9.51 4.92
C TRP A 458 1.47 -8.57 3.73
N PHE A 459 1.52 -9.11 2.51
CA PHE A 459 1.64 -8.29 1.31
C PHE A 459 0.39 -8.39 0.43
N VAL A 460 -0.12 -7.24 0.02
CA VAL A 460 -1.20 -7.11 -0.97
C VAL A 460 -0.66 -6.30 -2.15
N ARG A 461 -0.81 -6.82 -3.38
CA ARG A 461 -0.37 -6.15 -4.62
C ARG A 461 -1.58 -5.80 -5.48
N CYS A 462 -1.87 -4.51 -5.56
CA CYS A 462 -2.96 -3.99 -6.38
C CYS A 462 -2.51 -3.84 -7.83
N VAL A 463 -3.36 -4.24 -8.78
CA VAL A 463 -3.12 -4.10 -10.23
C VAL A 463 -4.31 -3.39 -10.88
N ARG A 464 -4.04 -2.30 -11.56
CA ARG A 464 -5.00 -1.49 -12.31
C ARG A 464 -5.25 -2.11 -13.69
N PRO A 465 -6.49 -2.50 -14.04
CA PRO A 465 -6.76 -3.21 -15.29
C PRO A 465 -6.67 -2.30 -16.52
N ASN A 466 -6.96 -1.01 -16.39
CA ASN A 466 -6.88 -0.03 -17.46
C ASN A 466 -6.66 1.40 -16.93
N ALA A 467 -6.04 2.25 -17.75
CA ALA A 467 -5.74 3.64 -17.40
C ALA A 467 -6.97 4.58 -17.39
N LYS A 468 -8.11 4.12 -17.93
CA LYS A 468 -9.34 4.92 -18.04
C LYS A 468 -10.27 4.75 -16.84
N SER A 469 -9.93 3.86 -15.90
CA SER A 469 -10.79 3.47 -14.78
C SER A 469 -12.19 3.02 -15.22
N LEU A 470 -12.29 2.40 -16.41
CA LEU A 470 -13.55 1.91 -16.95
C LEU A 470 -13.77 0.44 -16.57
N PRO A 471 -15.00 0.05 -16.19
CA PRO A 471 -15.31 -1.36 -15.98
C PRO A 471 -15.24 -2.15 -17.29
N GLY A 472 -14.98 -3.45 -17.21
CA GLY A 472 -15.01 -4.36 -18.37
C GLY A 472 -13.85 -4.21 -19.36
N THR A 473 -12.89 -3.32 -19.09
CA THR A 473 -11.75 -3.07 -19.99
C THR A 473 -10.42 -3.47 -19.36
N PHE A 474 -9.58 -4.12 -20.16
CA PHE A 474 -8.29 -4.67 -19.73
C PHE A 474 -7.21 -4.28 -20.74
N ASN A 475 -6.10 -3.72 -20.26
CA ASN A 475 -4.97 -3.33 -21.07
C ASN A 475 -3.76 -4.21 -20.72
N ASP A 476 -3.44 -5.13 -21.63
CA ASP A 476 -2.37 -6.12 -21.44
C ASP A 476 -1.02 -5.43 -21.17
N ALA A 477 -0.65 -4.43 -21.96
CA ALA A 477 0.63 -3.74 -21.79
C ALA A 477 0.77 -3.04 -20.43
N LEU A 478 -0.32 -2.42 -19.95
CA LEU A 478 -0.37 -1.76 -18.64
C LEU A 478 -0.27 -2.79 -17.51
N VAL A 479 -1.00 -3.91 -17.61
CA VAL A 479 -1.00 -4.94 -16.58
C VAL A 479 0.31 -5.70 -16.56
N THR A 480 0.85 -6.12 -17.71
CA THR A 480 2.18 -6.76 -17.78
C THR A 480 3.27 -5.86 -17.22
N SER A 481 3.20 -4.54 -17.48
CA SER A 481 4.12 -3.59 -16.86
C SER A 481 3.98 -3.59 -15.34
N GLN A 482 2.75 -3.56 -14.80
CA GLN A 482 2.48 -3.65 -13.36
C GLN A 482 2.97 -4.93 -12.72
N LEU A 483 2.85 -6.08 -13.39
CA LEU A 483 3.35 -7.35 -12.87
C LEU A 483 4.88 -7.31 -12.71
N ARG A 484 5.59 -6.71 -13.68
CA ARG A 484 7.05 -6.49 -13.60
C ARG A 484 7.41 -5.56 -12.45
N TYR A 485 6.81 -4.37 -12.39
CA TYR A 485 7.16 -3.39 -11.35
C TYR A 485 6.47 -3.61 -9.99
N ASN A 486 5.65 -4.63 -9.81
CA ASN A 486 5.20 -5.06 -8.47
C ASN A 486 6.09 -6.17 -7.91
N GLY A 487 7.09 -6.63 -8.66
CA GLY A 487 7.94 -7.75 -8.27
C GLY A 487 7.25 -9.11 -8.36
N LEU A 488 6.08 -9.19 -9.00
CA LEU A 488 5.25 -10.39 -8.99
C LEU A 488 5.89 -11.53 -9.78
N LEU A 489 6.65 -11.20 -10.83
CA LEU A 489 7.36 -12.19 -11.65
C LEU A 489 8.55 -12.78 -10.92
N GLU A 490 9.27 -11.98 -10.14
CA GLU A 490 10.40 -12.39 -9.32
C GLU A 490 9.95 -13.32 -8.20
N ILE A 491 8.85 -12.99 -7.50
CA ILE A 491 8.25 -13.89 -6.50
C ILE A 491 7.85 -15.21 -7.13
N ALA A 492 7.15 -15.14 -8.28
CA ALA A 492 6.72 -16.33 -8.99
C ALA A 492 7.92 -17.19 -9.39
N LYS A 493 9.02 -16.55 -9.82
CA LYS A 493 10.28 -17.24 -10.14
C LYS A 493 10.93 -17.88 -8.92
N ILE A 494 11.03 -17.16 -7.79
CA ILE A 494 11.57 -17.70 -6.53
C ILE A 494 10.76 -18.92 -6.08
N ARG A 495 9.42 -18.81 -6.07
CA ARG A 495 8.55 -19.94 -5.69
C ARG A 495 8.59 -21.09 -6.69
N ARG A 496 8.73 -20.81 -7.98
CA ARG A 496 8.80 -21.84 -9.04
C ARG A 496 10.13 -22.59 -9.02
N ASP A 497 11.24 -21.88 -8.87
CA ASP A 497 12.59 -22.44 -8.92
C ASP A 497 12.93 -23.19 -7.60
N GLY A 498 12.17 -22.91 -6.52
CA GLY A 498 12.15 -23.70 -5.27
C GLY A 498 11.15 -24.88 -5.29
N PHE A 499 10.30 -24.97 -4.26
CA PHE A 499 9.26 -26.01 -4.13
C PHE A 499 7.85 -25.40 -4.09
N PRO A 500 7.22 -25.12 -5.25
CA PRO A 500 5.94 -24.43 -5.32
C PRO A 500 4.77 -25.26 -4.76
N ILE A 501 4.90 -26.59 -4.78
CA ILE A 501 3.83 -27.50 -4.35
C ILE A 501 4.21 -28.10 -3.00
N ARG A 502 3.41 -27.78 -1.99
CA ARG A 502 3.59 -28.25 -0.61
C ARG A 502 2.34 -28.97 -0.17
N LEU A 503 2.48 -30.22 0.26
CA LEU A 503 1.37 -31.06 0.70
C LEU A 503 1.73 -31.70 2.03
N SER A 504 0.78 -31.78 2.97
CA SER A 504 0.96 -32.66 4.11
C SER A 504 1.13 -34.11 3.63
N PHE A 505 1.82 -34.95 4.39
CA PHE A 505 1.94 -36.37 4.01
C PHE A 505 0.57 -37.03 3.85
N HIS A 506 -0.40 -36.65 4.67
CA HIS A 506 -1.78 -37.12 4.56
C HIS A 506 -2.41 -36.73 3.22
N ASP A 507 -2.40 -35.44 2.86
CA ASP A 507 -3.02 -34.95 1.62
C ASP A 507 -2.34 -35.54 0.39
N PHE A 508 -1.01 -35.69 0.42
CA PHE A 508 -0.25 -36.31 -0.66
C PHE A 508 -0.68 -37.77 -0.87
N LEU A 509 -0.73 -38.57 0.21
CA LEU A 509 -1.13 -39.97 0.14
C LEU A 509 -2.59 -40.11 -0.30
N GLN A 510 -3.47 -39.24 0.18
CA GLN A 510 -4.87 -39.23 -0.24
C GLN A 510 -5.01 -38.92 -1.74
N LYS A 511 -4.25 -37.94 -2.25
CA LYS A 511 -4.28 -37.52 -3.65
C LYS A 511 -3.74 -38.61 -4.59
N TYR A 512 -2.65 -39.29 -4.22
CA TYR A 512 -1.97 -40.28 -5.05
C TYR A 512 -2.24 -41.74 -4.63
N LYS A 513 -3.26 -41.99 -3.81
CA LYS A 513 -3.60 -43.32 -3.27
C LYS A 513 -3.73 -44.41 -4.33
N ASP A 514 -4.18 -44.07 -5.54
CA ASP A 514 -4.37 -45.04 -6.62
C ASP A 514 -3.06 -45.54 -7.22
N ILE A 515 -1.97 -44.78 -7.06
CA ILE A 515 -0.61 -45.19 -7.44
C ILE A 515 -0.09 -46.23 -6.45
N TRP A 516 -0.53 -46.16 -5.19
CA TRP A 516 -0.12 -47.07 -4.14
C TRP A 516 -0.85 -48.42 -4.26
N THR A 517 -0.10 -49.48 -4.54
CA THR A 517 -0.64 -50.85 -4.70
C THR A 517 -0.10 -51.86 -3.69
N SER A 518 0.76 -51.44 -2.74
CA SER A 518 1.34 -52.39 -1.78
C SER A 518 0.35 -52.77 -0.68
N LYS A 519 0.30 -54.07 -0.36
CA LYS A 519 -0.38 -54.65 0.82
C LYS A 519 0.46 -54.58 2.10
N ASP A 520 1.63 -53.95 2.06
CA ASP A 520 2.47 -53.74 3.24
C ASP A 520 1.84 -52.68 4.17
N ASP A 521 0.97 -53.13 5.08
CA ASP A 521 0.55 -52.37 6.26
C ASP A 521 1.66 -52.37 7.33
N CYS A 522 2.86 -51.97 6.94
CA CYS A 522 3.95 -51.77 7.89
C CYS A 522 3.97 -50.30 8.33
N LEU A 523 3.58 -50.12 9.61
CA LEU A 523 3.86 -49.02 10.55
C LEU A 523 3.49 -47.57 10.17
N ASP A 524 3.04 -46.83 11.17
CA ASP A 524 2.39 -45.50 11.16
C ASP A 524 3.19 -44.32 10.55
N GLU A 525 4.32 -44.53 9.89
CA GLU A 525 5.10 -43.44 9.31
C GLU A 525 4.62 -43.07 7.91
N GLN A 526 3.71 -42.09 7.86
CA GLN A 526 3.27 -41.45 6.61
C GLN A 526 4.45 -40.98 5.75
N ARG A 527 5.53 -40.49 6.37
CA ARG A 527 6.77 -40.05 5.70
C ARG A 527 7.37 -41.15 4.82
N TRP A 528 7.52 -42.35 5.37
CA TRP A 528 8.08 -43.49 4.64
C TRP A 528 7.19 -43.91 3.46
N LYS A 529 5.86 -43.91 3.65
CA LYS A 529 4.91 -44.24 2.58
C LYS A 529 5.04 -43.25 1.41
N VAL A 530 5.16 -41.97 1.73
CA VAL A 530 5.35 -40.92 0.72
C VAL A 530 6.67 -41.09 -0.02
N GLU A 531 7.77 -41.33 0.70
CA GLU A 531 9.09 -41.58 0.13
C GLU A 531 9.10 -42.79 -0.82
N LYS A 532 8.52 -43.91 -0.38
CA LYS A 532 8.40 -45.12 -1.19
C LYS A 532 7.56 -44.88 -2.46
N LEU A 533 6.48 -44.10 -2.38
CA LEU A 533 5.66 -43.76 -3.55
C LEU A 533 6.47 -42.93 -4.55
N LEU A 534 7.14 -41.87 -4.09
CA LEU A 534 7.97 -41.00 -4.93
C LEU A 534 9.09 -41.78 -5.65
N ASN A 535 9.76 -42.67 -4.91
CA ASN A 535 10.80 -43.55 -5.46
C ASN A 535 10.23 -44.56 -6.46
N THR A 536 9.04 -45.12 -6.22
CA THR A 536 8.38 -46.07 -7.14
C THR A 536 8.02 -45.40 -8.47
N VAL A 537 7.65 -44.13 -8.44
CA VAL A 537 7.36 -43.34 -9.65
C VAL A 537 8.66 -42.93 -10.37
N GLY A 538 9.79 -42.92 -9.67
CA GLY A 538 11.10 -42.61 -10.25
C GLY A 538 11.23 -41.13 -10.64
N THR A 539 10.60 -40.23 -9.88
CA THR A 539 10.68 -38.79 -10.15
C THR A 539 11.81 -38.11 -9.38
N ARG A 540 12.36 -37.04 -9.95
CA ARG A 540 13.29 -36.10 -9.30
C ARG A 540 12.56 -34.80 -8.97
N GLY A 541 13.21 -33.86 -8.31
CA GLY A 541 12.62 -32.55 -7.99
C GLY A 541 11.62 -32.60 -6.83
N TRP A 542 11.92 -33.38 -5.80
CA TRP A 542 11.13 -33.44 -4.58
C TRP A 542 12.04 -33.43 -3.35
N ALA A 543 11.49 -32.96 -2.23
CA ALA A 543 12.11 -33.06 -0.92
C ALA A 543 11.09 -33.44 0.15
N LEU A 544 11.56 -34.09 1.21
CA LEU A 544 10.74 -34.48 2.35
C LEU A 544 11.10 -33.64 3.56
N GLY A 545 10.12 -32.86 4.00
CA GLY A 545 10.18 -32.15 5.25
C GLY A 545 9.89 -33.05 6.45
N HIS A 546 9.78 -32.47 7.64
CA HIS A 546 9.34 -33.20 8.84
C HIS A 546 7.89 -33.68 8.76
N SER A 547 7.00 -32.89 8.13
CA SER A 547 5.55 -33.17 8.06
C SER A 547 4.92 -32.99 6.67
N MET A 548 5.72 -32.54 5.70
CA MET A 548 5.24 -32.15 4.38
C MET A 548 6.13 -32.70 3.26
N VAL A 549 5.51 -32.96 2.12
CA VAL A 549 6.17 -33.15 0.84
C VAL A 549 6.30 -31.82 0.11
N PHE A 550 7.46 -31.62 -0.49
CA PHE A 550 7.80 -30.50 -1.33
C PHE A 550 8.08 -31.00 -2.75
N LEU A 551 7.37 -30.49 -3.76
CA LEU A 551 7.51 -30.91 -5.15
C LEU A 551 7.78 -29.71 -6.06
N GLN A 552 8.67 -29.91 -7.03
CA GLN A 552 8.76 -29.11 -8.24
C GLN A 552 7.65 -29.52 -9.23
N HIS A 553 7.32 -28.65 -10.18
CA HIS A 553 6.31 -28.93 -11.20
C HIS A 553 6.60 -30.21 -12.00
N SER A 554 7.86 -30.42 -12.37
CA SER A 554 8.30 -31.63 -13.08
C SER A 554 7.99 -32.92 -12.31
N ALA A 555 8.04 -32.89 -10.98
CA ALA A 555 7.69 -34.03 -10.14
C ALA A 555 6.19 -34.26 -10.07
N GLN A 556 5.40 -33.19 -9.92
CA GLN A 556 3.95 -33.27 -9.91
C GLN A 556 3.40 -33.76 -11.26
N GLU A 557 3.95 -33.28 -12.38
CA GLU A 557 3.52 -33.69 -13.72
C GLU A 557 3.69 -35.19 -13.89
N LYS A 558 4.86 -35.74 -13.57
CA LYS A 558 5.10 -37.20 -13.61
C LYS A 558 4.15 -38.00 -12.72
N LEU A 559 3.88 -37.51 -11.51
CA LEU A 559 2.91 -38.14 -10.59
C LEU A 559 1.50 -38.14 -11.20
N SER A 560 1.10 -37.02 -11.80
CA SER A 560 -0.22 -36.83 -12.41
C SER A 560 -0.39 -37.70 -13.66
N GLU A 561 0.61 -37.74 -14.54
CA GLU A 561 0.64 -38.62 -15.72
C GLU A 561 0.52 -40.09 -15.31
N ARG A 562 1.24 -40.51 -14.27
CA ARG A 562 1.17 -41.88 -13.76
C ARG A 562 -0.21 -42.21 -13.21
N LEU A 563 -0.80 -41.29 -12.45
CA LEU A 563 -2.15 -41.42 -11.90
C LEU A 563 -3.20 -41.54 -13.01
N ASP A 564 -3.11 -40.68 -14.03
CA ASP A 564 -4.02 -40.68 -15.18
C ASP A 564 -3.92 -41.96 -16.00
N LEU A 565 -2.70 -42.49 -16.18
CA LEU A 565 -2.50 -43.77 -16.86
C LEU A 565 -3.18 -44.93 -16.10
N ILE A 566 -3.09 -44.95 -14.77
CA ILE A 566 -3.73 -45.97 -13.93
C ILE A 566 -5.26 -45.85 -14.01
N ARG A 567 -5.78 -44.62 -13.93
CA ARG A 567 -7.22 -44.36 -14.04
C ARG A 567 -7.76 -44.77 -15.41
N LYS A 568 -7.07 -44.43 -16.51
CA LYS A 568 -7.44 -44.85 -17.87
C LYS A 568 -7.46 -46.37 -18.02
N ARG A 569 -6.49 -47.09 -17.43
CA ARG A 569 -6.47 -48.57 -17.45
C ARG A 569 -7.64 -49.18 -16.68
N ARG A 570 -7.95 -48.67 -15.48
CA ARG A 570 -9.10 -49.14 -14.70
C ARG A 570 -10.42 -48.90 -15.41
N LEU A 571 -10.57 -47.73 -16.05
CA LEU A 571 -11.78 -47.38 -16.78
C LEU A 571 -12.00 -48.31 -17.97
N LYS A 572 -10.94 -48.58 -18.77
CA LYS A 572 -10.99 -49.59 -19.85
C LYS A 572 -11.35 -50.99 -19.35
N GLU A 573 -10.83 -51.39 -18.19
CA GLU A 573 -11.14 -52.70 -17.60
C GLU A 573 -12.59 -52.76 -17.10
N GLN A 574 -13.12 -51.67 -16.52
CA GLN A 574 -14.53 -51.57 -16.15
C GLN A 574 -15.45 -51.59 -17.37
N GLU A 575 -15.10 -50.86 -18.43
CA GLU A 575 -15.83 -50.89 -19.71
C GLU A 575 -15.85 -52.30 -20.30
N ARG A 576 -14.70 -53.01 -20.29
CA ARG A 576 -14.61 -54.40 -20.75
C ARG A 576 -15.54 -55.31 -19.95
N LYS A 577 -15.51 -55.23 -18.61
CA LYS A 577 -16.38 -56.03 -17.73
C LYS A 577 -17.86 -55.71 -17.95
N LEU A 578 -18.22 -54.45 -18.13
CA LEU A 578 -19.59 -54.03 -18.41
C LEU A 578 -20.06 -54.54 -19.78
N GLN A 579 -19.22 -54.48 -20.80
CA GLN A 579 -19.52 -55.03 -22.13
C GLN A 579 -19.72 -56.55 -22.07
N GLU A 580 -18.90 -57.26 -21.30
CA GLU A 580 -19.06 -58.71 -21.07
C GLU A 580 -20.36 -59.02 -20.35
N GLU A 581 -20.74 -58.23 -19.34
CA GLU A 581 -22.00 -58.40 -18.62
C GLU A 581 -23.22 -58.12 -19.52
N ILE A 582 -23.17 -57.07 -20.35
CA ILE A 582 -24.22 -56.75 -21.33
C ILE A 582 -24.36 -57.89 -22.35
N LYS A 583 -23.24 -58.41 -22.88
CA LYS A 583 -23.27 -59.56 -23.80
C LYS A 583 -23.88 -60.79 -23.13
N ARG A 584 -23.55 -61.07 -21.86
CA ARG A 584 -24.12 -62.19 -21.09
C ARG A 584 -25.63 -62.04 -20.93
N LYS A 585 -26.11 -60.86 -20.49
CA LYS A 585 -27.55 -60.59 -20.33
C LYS A 585 -28.32 -60.71 -21.64
N ARG A 586 -27.77 -60.20 -22.76
CA ARG A 586 -28.38 -60.37 -24.08
C ARG A 586 -28.46 -61.83 -24.50
N ALA A 587 -27.41 -62.63 -24.25
CA ALA A 587 -27.43 -64.06 -24.54
C ALA A 587 -28.49 -64.80 -23.71
N GLU A 588 -28.62 -64.47 -22.41
CA GLU A 588 -29.66 -65.00 -21.52
C GLU A 588 -31.08 -64.64 -21.99
N GLU A 589 -31.33 -63.39 -22.41
CA GLU A 589 -32.61 -62.96 -22.97
C GLU A 589 -32.93 -63.68 -24.29
N THR A 590 -31.94 -63.82 -25.18
CA THR A 590 -32.13 -64.51 -26.46
C THR A 590 -32.45 -65.99 -26.24
N ALA A 591 -31.77 -66.65 -25.30
CA ALA A 591 -32.05 -68.03 -24.91
C ALA A 591 -33.44 -68.19 -24.26
N ARG A 592 -33.88 -67.21 -23.46
CA ARG A 592 -35.22 -67.19 -22.86
C ARG A 592 -36.31 -67.04 -23.93
N MET A 593 -36.13 -66.14 -24.90
CA MET A 593 -37.04 -65.99 -26.03
C MET A 593 -37.11 -67.26 -26.89
N ALA A 594 -35.98 -67.92 -27.16
CA ALA A 594 -35.94 -69.18 -27.90
C ALA A 594 -36.69 -70.32 -27.18
N LYS A 595 -36.53 -70.45 -25.84
CA LYS A 595 -37.32 -71.41 -25.04
C LYS A 595 -38.82 -71.14 -25.10
N THR A 596 -39.23 -69.88 -25.01
CA THR A 596 -40.65 -69.50 -25.06
C THR A 596 -41.26 -69.81 -26.44
N ARG A 597 -40.46 -69.66 -27.50
CA ARG A 597 -40.86 -69.97 -28.88
C ARG A 597 -40.98 -71.48 -29.13
N ASN A 598 -40.08 -72.30 -28.58
CA ASN A 598 -40.18 -73.77 -28.70
C ASN A 598 -41.38 -74.35 -27.93
N VAL A 599 -41.69 -73.85 -26.74
CA VAL A 599 -42.90 -74.27 -25.99
C VAL A 599 -44.19 -73.93 -26.77
N GLY A 600 -44.21 -72.81 -27.49
CA GLY A 600 -45.33 -72.45 -28.37
C GLY A 600 -45.45 -73.34 -29.61
N VAL A 601 -44.35 -73.90 -30.12
CA VAL A 601 -44.34 -74.82 -31.28
C VAL A 601 -44.77 -76.22 -30.84
N ASP A 602 -44.25 -76.74 -29.73
CA ASP A 602 -44.64 -78.05 -29.19
C ASP A 602 -46.12 -78.09 -28.80
N GLY A 603 -46.68 -77.00 -28.24
CA GLY A 603 -48.12 -76.89 -27.95
C GLY A 603 -49.02 -76.85 -29.20
N VAL A 604 -48.48 -76.45 -30.35
CA VAL A 604 -49.20 -76.46 -31.64
C VAL A 604 -49.08 -77.81 -32.34
N VAL A 605 -47.95 -78.51 -32.19
CA VAL A 605 -47.76 -79.87 -32.72
C VAL A 605 -48.66 -80.88 -31.99
N VAL A 606 -48.73 -80.81 -30.65
CA VAL A 606 -49.61 -81.71 -29.85
C VAL A 606 -51.10 -81.52 -30.21
N LYS A 607 -51.53 -80.30 -30.57
CA LYS A 607 -52.93 -80.05 -31.00
C LYS A 607 -53.25 -80.55 -32.40
N ARG A 608 -52.26 -80.81 -33.27
CA ARG A 608 -52.50 -81.37 -34.60
C ARG A 608 -52.62 -82.88 -34.61
N GLU A 609 -51.98 -83.59 -33.68
CA GLU A 609 -52.08 -85.06 -33.59
C GLU A 609 -53.38 -85.55 -32.92
N THR A 610 -54.16 -84.67 -32.28
CA THR A 610 -55.50 -85.04 -31.73
C THR A 610 -56.65 -84.82 -32.73
N ILE A 611 -56.35 -84.40 -33.96
CA ILE A 611 -57.32 -84.20 -35.04
C ILE A 611 -56.86 -85.03 -36.24
N GLN A 612 -56.93 -86.36 -36.11
CA GLN A 612 -56.91 -87.30 -37.24
C GLN A 612 -57.75 -88.52 -36.91
#